data_AF-A0A1Y5GRN7-F1
#
_entry.id   AF-A0A1Y5GRN7-F1
#
_cell.length_a   1.000
_cell.length_b   1.000
_cell.length_c   1.000
_cell.angle_alpha   90.00
_cell.angle_beta   90.00
_cell.angle_gamma   90.00
#
_symmetry.space_group_name_H-M   'P 1'
#
loop_
_entity.id
_entity.type
_entity.pdbx_description
1 polymer ?
#
loop_
_entity_poly.entity_id
_entity_poly.type
_entity_poly.pdbx_seq_one_letter_code
_entity_poly.pdbx_strand_id
1 'polypeptide(L)'
;MKHQLLVLLLGGLCVVSSVSAQSINQQQKQQSERLVQGVKSGELTKKEANRLSIKQAKIAKKEARFRSDGVFTPVERAIIKQDLAEMNIRLYKQKHDKQSRL
;
A
#
# COMPACT_ATOMS: atom_id res chain seq x y z
N MET A 1 31.23 37.22 43.09
CA MET A 1 29.75 37.32 43.10
C MET A 1 29.28 38.22 41.98
N LYS A 2 28.78 37.68 40.86
CA LYS A 2 27.80 38.30 39.93
C LYS A 2 27.11 37.15 39.17
N HIS A 3 25.87 36.83 39.52
CA HIS A 3 25.01 35.92 38.75
C HIS A 3 24.56 36.62 37.47
N GLN A 4 24.43 35.90 36.35
CA GLN A 4 23.31 36.02 35.40
C GLN A 4 23.09 34.69 34.66
N LEU A 5 21.86 34.20 34.73
CA LEU A 5 21.33 33.09 33.92
C LEU A 5 21.24 33.51 32.45
N LEU A 6 21.55 32.59 31.52
CA LEU A 6 20.99 32.62 30.17
C LEU A 6 20.65 31.19 29.73
N VAL A 7 19.36 30.89 29.80
CA VAL A 7 18.69 29.77 29.14
C VAL A 7 18.81 29.97 27.62
N LEU A 8 19.10 28.93 26.82
CA LEU A 8 18.63 28.87 25.43
C LEU A 8 18.69 27.44 24.84
N LEU A 9 17.47 26.93 24.61
CA LEU A 9 17.02 26.02 23.55
C LEU A 9 17.41 24.54 23.59
N LEU A 10 16.53 23.76 24.23
CA LEU A 10 16.06 22.50 23.64
C LEU A 10 15.49 22.79 22.25
N GLY A 11 16.21 22.42 21.20
CA GLY A 11 15.75 22.51 19.80
C GLY A 11 16.04 21.22 19.06
N GLY A 12 15.43 20.10 19.47
CA GLY A 12 15.67 18.78 18.91
C GLY A 12 14.59 18.33 17.93
N LEU A 13 14.64 18.84 16.70
CA LEU A 13 14.14 18.25 15.45
C LEU A 13 12.89 17.36 15.53
N CYS A 14 11.70 17.95 15.41
CA CYS A 14 10.53 17.20 14.93
C CYS A 14 10.78 16.80 13.47
N VAL A 15 11.29 15.58 13.24
CA VAL A 15 11.29 14.97 11.91
C VAL A 15 9.83 14.67 11.57
N VAL A 16 9.16 15.63 10.93
CA VAL A 16 7.85 15.39 10.34
C VAL A 16 8.08 14.47 9.16
N SER A 17 8.06 13.16 9.43
CA SER A 17 8.06 12.12 8.41
C SER A 17 6.87 12.38 7.51
N SER A 18 7.14 12.94 6.33
CA SER A 18 6.12 13.19 5.33
C SER A 18 5.59 11.83 4.89
N VAL A 19 4.38 11.46 5.32
CA VAL A 19 3.65 10.35 4.71
C VAL A 19 3.43 10.75 3.26
N SER A 20 4.29 10.26 2.38
CA SER A 20 4.10 10.36 0.94
C SER A 20 2.78 9.65 0.63
N ALA A 21 1.72 10.43 0.42
CA ALA A 21 0.43 9.92 -0.01
C ALA A 21 0.60 9.27 -1.39
N GLN A 22 0.84 7.97 -1.41
CA GLN A 22 1.12 7.23 -2.62
C GLN A 22 -0.10 7.24 -3.56
N SER A 23 0.14 7.38 -4.87
CA SER A 23 -0.95 7.37 -5.84
C SER A 23 -1.52 5.95 -6.00
N ILE A 24 -2.80 5.84 -6.39
CA ILE A 24 -3.47 4.56 -6.67
C ILE A 24 -2.68 3.74 -7.70
N ASN A 25 -2.24 4.38 -8.78
CA ASN A 25 -1.45 3.74 -9.83
C ASN A 25 -0.14 3.17 -9.28
N GLN A 26 0.55 3.92 -8.41
CA GLN A 26 1.81 3.47 -7.81
C GLN A 26 1.58 2.30 -6.85
N GLN A 27 0.51 2.33 -6.04
CA GLN A 27 0.14 1.22 -5.17
C GLN A 27 -0.17 -0.06 -5.97
N GLN A 28 -0.92 0.06 -7.08
CA GLN A 28 -1.22 -1.07 -7.96
C GLN A 28 0.05 -1.66 -8.61
N LYS A 29 0.96 -0.80 -9.10
CA LYS A 29 2.25 -1.23 -9.65
C LYS A 29 3.06 -2.02 -8.64
N GLN A 30 3.20 -1.51 -7.42
CA GLN A 30 3.93 -2.19 -6.35
C GLN A 30 3.29 -3.52 -5.95
N GLN A 31 1.96 -3.61 -5.92
CA GLN A 31 1.27 -4.86 -5.64
C GLN A 31 1.51 -5.90 -6.74
N SER A 32 1.53 -5.48 -8.01
CA SER A 32 1.84 -6.35 -9.14
C SER A 32 3.28 -6.86 -9.05
N GLU A 33 4.25 -5.98 -8.77
CA GLU A 33 5.65 -6.35 -8.57
C GLU A 33 5.84 -7.36 -7.43
N ARG A 34 5.15 -7.16 -6.30
CA ARG A 34 5.21 -8.08 -5.15
C ARG A 34 4.54 -9.42 -5.43
N LEU A 35 3.49 -9.46 -6.26
CA LEU A 35 2.86 -10.70 -6.72
C LEU A 35 3.83 -11.47 -7.62
N VAL A 36 4.46 -10.80 -8.59
CA VAL A 36 5.47 -11.41 -9.47
C VAL A 36 6.66 -11.91 -8.66
N GLN A 37 7.17 -11.10 -7.73
CA GLN A 37 8.25 -11.50 -6.84
C GLN A 37 7.85 -12.72 -6.01
N GLY A 38 6.65 -12.75 -5.42
CA GLY A 38 6.18 -13.85 -4.61
C GLY A 38 6.06 -15.17 -5.39
N VAL A 39 5.66 -15.11 -6.66
CA VAL A 39 5.70 -16.29 -7.54
C VAL A 39 7.13 -16.74 -7.83
N LYS A 40 8.04 -15.79 -8.14
CA LYS A 40 9.45 -16.09 -8.46
C LYS A 40 10.22 -16.67 -7.27
N SER A 41 10.00 -16.12 -6.07
CA SER A 41 10.61 -16.62 -4.82
C SER A 41 9.94 -17.88 -4.28
N GLY A 42 8.79 -18.25 -4.85
CA GLY A 42 7.92 -19.32 -4.38
C GLY A 42 7.11 -18.96 -3.14
N GLU A 43 7.26 -17.76 -2.56
CA GLU A 43 6.43 -17.26 -1.43
C GLU A 43 4.94 -17.29 -1.72
N LEU A 44 4.54 -17.33 -3.00
CA LEU A 44 3.16 -17.54 -3.45
C LEU A 44 3.10 -18.75 -4.37
N THR A 45 2.10 -19.61 -4.18
CA THR A 45 1.76 -20.64 -5.17
C THR A 45 1.13 -20.00 -6.40
N LYS A 46 1.19 -20.68 -7.56
CA LYS A 46 0.51 -20.22 -8.79
C LYS A 46 -0.99 -19.97 -8.57
N LYS A 47 -1.62 -20.78 -7.70
CA LYS A 47 -3.05 -20.67 -7.37
C LYS A 47 -3.35 -19.43 -6.52
N GLU A 48 -2.53 -19.13 -5.52
CA GLU A 48 -2.64 -17.88 -4.72
C GLU A 48 -2.40 -16.65 -5.58
N ALA A 49 -1.35 -16.67 -6.40
CA ALA A 49 -1.03 -15.60 -7.32
C ALA A 49 -2.18 -15.33 -8.30
N ASN A 50 -2.79 -16.38 -8.86
CA ASN A 50 -3.97 -16.23 -9.71
C ASN A 50 -5.16 -15.60 -8.97
N ARG A 51 -5.45 -16.05 -7.74
CA ARG A 51 -6.52 -15.47 -6.90
C ARG A 51 -6.27 -14.00 -6.58
N LEU A 52 -5.03 -13.61 -6.31
CA LEU A 52 -4.64 -12.23 -6.04
C LEU A 52 -4.73 -11.37 -7.32
N SER A 53 -4.29 -11.91 -8.46
CA SER A 53 -4.40 -11.23 -9.77
C SER A 53 -5.85 -10.96 -10.16
N ILE A 54 -6.76 -11.91 -9.97
CA ILE A 54 -8.20 -11.72 -10.20
C ILE A 54 -8.76 -10.58 -9.33
N LYS A 55 -8.35 -10.50 -8.06
CA LYS A 55 -8.77 -9.40 -7.18
C LYS A 55 -8.24 -8.05 -7.67
N GLN A 56 -6.97 -7.99 -8.09
CA GLN A 56 -6.39 -6.78 -8.65
C GLN A 56 -7.13 -6.33 -9.91
N ALA A 57 -7.48 -7.26 -10.80
CA ALA A 57 -8.29 -6.97 -11.98
C ALA A 57 -9.69 -6.44 -11.62
N LYS A 58 -10.33 -6.97 -10.57
CA LYS A 58 -11.62 -6.45 -10.08
C LYS A 58 -11.51 -5.01 -9.56
N ILE A 59 -10.44 -4.67 -8.86
CA ILE A 59 -10.18 -3.30 -8.39
C ILE A 59 -9.96 -2.36 -9.58
N ALA A 60 -9.13 -2.76 -10.55
CA ALA A 60 -8.89 -1.98 -11.77
C ALA A 60 -10.20 -1.75 -12.57
N LYS A 61 -11.05 -2.78 -12.67
CA LYS A 61 -12.38 -2.64 -13.30
C LYS A 61 -13.30 -1.69 -12.52
N LYS A 62 -13.26 -1.72 -11.18
CA LYS A 62 -14.03 -0.79 -10.34
C LYS A 62 -13.55 0.65 -10.53
N GLU A 63 -12.24 0.86 -10.54
CA GLU A 63 -11.62 2.16 -10.80
C GLU A 63 -11.97 2.69 -12.19
N ALA A 64 -11.95 1.85 -13.23
CA ALA A 64 -12.37 2.23 -14.57
C ALA A 64 -13.84 2.66 -14.62
N ARG A 65 -14.72 2.00 -13.84
CA ARG A 65 -16.13 2.41 -13.70
C ARG A 65 -16.28 3.77 -13.00
N PHE A 66 -15.56 3.99 -11.91
CA PHE A 66 -15.54 5.31 -11.24
C PHE A 66 -14.91 6.43 -12.06
N ARG A 67 -14.19 6.09 -13.14
CA ARG A 67 -13.68 7.09 -14.09
C ARG A 67 -14.58 7.30 -15.29
N SER A 68 -15.61 6.47 -15.45
CA SER A 68 -16.39 6.40 -16.69
C SER A 68 -17.32 7.60 -16.90
N ASP A 69 -17.73 8.26 -15.81
CA ASP A 69 -18.49 9.51 -15.81
C ASP A 69 -17.61 10.77 -15.94
N GLY A 70 -16.28 10.58 -16.04
CA GLY A 70 -15.30 11.65 -16.19
C GLY A 70 -14.84 12.30 -14.88
N VAL A 71 -15.41 11.94 -13.72
CA VAL A 71 -15.08 12.56 -12.43
C VAL A 71 -14.70 11.50 -11.41
N PHE A 72 -13.41 11.40 -11.09
CA PHE A 72 -12.96 10.50 -10.04
C PHE A 72 -13.00 11.18 -8.66
N THR A 73 -14.15 11.09 -8.00
CA THR A 73 -14.44 11.82 -6.76
C THR A 73 -13.54 11.40 -5.57
N PRO A 74 -13.40 12.24 -4.53
CA PRO A 74 -12.65 11.87 -3.32
C PRO A 74 -13.16 10.60 -2.64
N VAL A 75 -14.49 10.38 -2.65
CA VAL A 75 -15.13 9.21 -2.04
C VAL A 75 -14.76 7.94 -2.81
N GLU A 76 -14.88 7.95 -4.14
CA GLU A 76 -14.49 6.81 -4.99
C GLU A 76 -13.00 6.51 -4.87
N ARG A 77 -12.17 7.55 -4.80
CA ARG A 77 -10.74 7.41 -4.55
C ARG A 77 -10.47 6.74 -3.19
N ALA A 78 -11.23 7.09 -2.15
CA ALA A 78 -11.12 6.44 -0.84
C ALA A 78 -11.53 4.97 -0.90
N ILE A 79 -12.60 4.64 -1.62
CA ILE A 79 -13.04 3.25 -1.85
C ILE A 79 -11.94 2.43 -2.52
N ILE A 80 -11.34 2.92 -3.60
CA ILE A 80 -10.24 2.22 -4.28
C ILE A 80 -9.03 2.08 -3.36
N LYS A 81 -8.68 3.11 -2.60
CA LYS A 81 -7.58 3.03 -1.61
C LYS A 81 -7.84 1.97 -0.54
N GLN A 82 -9.08 1.85 -0.06
CA GLN A 82 -9.46 0.83 0.91
C GLN A 82 -9.35 -0.58 0.30
N ASP A 83 -9.87 -0.78 -0.91
CA ASP A 83 -9.74 -2.07 -1.63
C ASP A 83 -8.26 -2.47 -1.80
N LEU A 84 -7.40 -1.51 -2.15
CA LEU A 84 -5.96 -1.73 -2.27
C LEU A 84 -5.31 -2.06 -0.92
N ALA A 85 -5.71 -1.39 0.16
CA ALA A 85 -5.21 -1.69 1.50
C ALA A 85 -5.57 -3.11 1.95
N GLU A 86 -6.82 -3.54 1.72
CA GLU A 86 -7.22 -4.93 1.97
C GLU A 86 -6.42 -5.93 1.14
N MET A 87 -6.20 -5.63 -0.14
CA MET A 87 -5.39 -6.48 -1.01
C MET A 87 -3.95 -6.59 -0.52
N ASN A 88 -3.37 -5.49 -0.03
CA ASN A 88 -2.03 -5.49 0.56
C ASN A 88 -1.94 -6.43 1.78
N ILE A 89 -2.93 -6.38 2.68
CA ILE A 89 -2.98 -7.26 3.85
C ILE A 89 -3.08 -8.72 3.41
N ARG A 90 -3.92 -9.03 2.41
CA ARG A 90 -4.05 -10.40 1.90
C ARG A 90 -2.76 -10.89 1.25
N LEU A 91 -2.12 -10.07 0.42
CA LEU A 91 -0.83 -10.39 -0.19
C LEU A 91 0.23 -10.66 0.88
N TYR A 92 0.31 -9.81 1.91
CA TYR A 92 1.23 -10.01 3.02
C TYR A 92 0.95 -11.34 3.74
N LYS A 93 -0.32 -11.63 4.06
CA LYS A 93 -0.71 -12.90 4.68
C LYS A 93 -0.30 -14.09 3.82
N GLN A 94 -0.60 -14.07 2.52
CA GLN A 94 -0.31 -15.18 1.61
C GLN A 94 1.20 -15.39 1.42
N LYS A 95 2.02 -14.34 1.46
CA LYS A 95 3.48 -14.49 1.45
C LYS A 95 4.05 -15.14 2.72
N HIS A 96 3.33 -15.08 3.84
CA HIS A 96 3.83 -15.47 5.18
C HIS A 96 3.02 -16.60 5.83
N ASP A 97 1.96 -17.10 5.21
CA ASP A 97 1.04 -18.07 5.83
C ASP A 97 1.59 -19.50 5.88
N LYS A 98 2.88 -19.68 5.51
CA LYS A 98 3.63 -20.94 5.59
C LYS A 98 2.83 -22.12 5.05
N GLN A 99 1.93 -21.91 4.08
CA GLN A 99 1.20 -23.01 3.47
C GLN A 99 2.26 -23.98 2.92
N SER A 100 2.32 -25.16 3.53
CA SER A 100 3.28 -26.19 3.20
C SER A 100 3.14 -26.47 1.72
N ARG A 101 4.17 -26.11 0.96
CA ARG A 101 4.20 -26.24 -0.49
C ARG A 101 4.46 -27.72 -0.77
N LEU A 102 3.37 -28.49 -0.86
CA LEU A 102 3.40 -29.90 -1.28
C LEU A 102 3.83 -30.01 -2.75
#